data_AF-A0A0G1CQS8-F1
#
_entry.id   AF-A0A0G1CQS8-F1
#
_cell.length_a   1.000
_cell.length_b   1.000
_cell.length_c   1.000
_cell.angle_alpha   90.00
_cell.angle_beta   90.00
_cell.angle_gamma   90.00
#
_symmetry.space_group_name_H-M   'P 1'
#
loop_
_entity.id
_entity.type
_entity.pdbx_description
1 polymer ?
#
loop_
_entity_poly.entity_id
_entity_poly.type
_entity_poly.pdbx_seq_one_letter_code
_entity_poly.pdbx_strand_id
1 'polypeptide(L)'
;MKWWGTAILFLLAVLPAYAAFSFSLEQANPSVVDSLEREVEVKLNITDLPSESYFRVGWKKEGSSTYFGYVKNQDDNWTKIETLSADCKNYYKVSDTGTTTLTLLTKMGSDSTHEAGNYLLKAHRF
;
A
#
# COMPACT_ATOMS: atom_id res chain seq x y z
N MET A 1 54.36 -17.66 -38.87
CA MET A 1 53.77 -17.72 -37.51
C MET A 1 52.27 -17.51 -37.66
N LYS A 2 51.44 -18.55 -37.41
CA LYS A 2 49.97 -18.48 -37.51
C LYS A 2 49.41 -18.24 -36.11
N TRP A 3 48.77 -17.09 -35.93
CA TRP A 3 48.14 -16.66 -34.67
C TRP A 3 46.71 -17.23 -34.64
N TRP A 4 46.40 -18.05 -33.63
CA TRP A 4 45.05 -18.56 -33.39
C TRP A 4 44.39 -17.64 -32.36
N GLY A 5 43.42 -16.83 -32.80
CA GLY A 5 42.63 -15.98 -31.92
C GLY A 5 41.58 -16.81 -31.20
N THR A 6 41.73 -16.94 -29.88
CA THR A 6 40.73 -17.56 -29.02
C THR A 6 39.54 -16.61 -28.87
N ALA A 7 38.41 -16.94 -29.48
CA ALA A 7 37.16 -16.22 -29.26
C ALA A 7 36.59 -16.59 -27.87
N ILE A 8 36.52 -15.61 -26.97
CA ILE A 8 35.82 -15.73 -25.69
C ILE A 8 34.32 -15.61 -25.98
N LEU A 9 33.62 -16.73 -25.87
CA LEU A 9 32.17 -16.80 -26.01
C LEU A 9 31.52 -16.28 -24.70
N PHE A 10 31.02 -15.05 -24.71
CA PHE A 10 30.20 -14.53 -23.61
C PHE A 10 28.81 -15.17 -23.66
N LEU A 11 28.56 -16.14 -22.78
CA LEU A 11 27.21 -16.66 -22.50
C LEU A 11 26.45 -15.61 -21.70
N LEU A 12 25.62 -14.81 -22.38
CA LEU A 12 24.58 -13.98 -21.76
C LEU A 12 23.49 -14.91 -21.21
N ALA A 13 23.60 -15.30 -19.95
CA ALA A 13 22.51 -15.96 -19.24
C ALA A 13 21.37 -14.95 -19.06
N VAL A 14 20.28 -15.15 -19.79
CA VAL A 14 19.02 -14.41 -19.59
C VAL A 14 18.42 -14.90 -18.29
N LEU A 15 18.71 -14.20 -17.19
CA LEU A 15 18.02 -14.47 -15.93
C LEU A 15 16.55 -14.07 -16.07
N PRO A 16 15.60 -14.88 -15.57
CA PRO A 16 14.21 -14.49 -15.53
C PRO A 16 14.06 -13.22 -14.69
N ALA A 17 13.61 -12.14 -15.32
CA ALA A 17 13.22 -10.93 -14.62
C ALA A 17 11.88 -11.20 -13.93
N TYR A 18 11.91 -11.46 -12.63
CA TYR A 18 10.70 -11.41 -11.82
C TYR A 18 10.23 -9.95 -11.81
N ALA A 19 9.00 -9.72 -12.26
CA ALA A 19 8.43 -8.40 -12.28
C ALA A 19 8.37 -7.86 -10.83
N ALA A 20 8.92 -6.67 -10.62
CA ALA A 20 9.04 -6.12 -9.28
C ALA A 20 7.69 -5.59 -8.82
N PHE A 21 7.15 -6.20 -7.77
CA PHE A 21 5.94 -5.70 -7.14
C PHE A 21 6.06 -4.21 -6.81
N SER A 22 5.02 -3.45 -7.16
CA SER A 22 4.88 -2.07 -6.71
C SER A 22 3.41 -1.71 -6.52
N PHE A 23 3.18 -0.68 -5.72
CA PHE A 23 1.87 -0.05 -5.62
C PHE A 23 2.00 1.43 -5.32
N SER A 24 1.01 2.21 -5.70
CA SER A 24 0.95 3.64 -5.46
C SER A 24 -0.48 4.11 -5.16
N LEU A 25 -0.60 5.19 -4.40
CA LEU A 25 -1.87 5.87 -4.19
C LEU A 25 -2.18 6.69 -5.45
N GLU A 26 -3.26 6.33 -6.14
CA GLU A 26 -3.73 7.02 -7.34
C GLU A 26 -4.64 8.20 -6.99
N GLN A 27 -5.59 7.95 -6.08
CA GLN A 27 -6.62 8.92 -5.72
C GLN A 27 -7.04 8.76 -4.27
N ALA A 28 -7.46 9.87 -3.65
CA ALA A 28 -8.20 9.90 -2.40
C ALA A 28 -9.38 10.88 -2.53
N ASN A 29 -10.59 10.45 -2.16
CA ASN A 29 -11.80 11.25 -2.26
C ASN A 29 -12.71 11.06 -1.03
N PRO A 30 -13.17 12.13 -0.38
CA PRO A 30 -12.83 13.54 -0.62
C PRO A 30 -11.40 13.89 -0.20
N SER A 31 -10.83 14.93 -0.81
CA SER A 31 -9.55 15.52 -0.41
C SER A 31 -9.65 16.46 0.78
N VAL A 32 -10.86 16.93 1.11
CA VAL A 32 -11.17 17.73 2.30
C VAL A 32 -12.07 16.90 3.22
N VAL A 33 -11.66 16.79 4.47
CA VAL A 33 -12.33 16.02 5.51
C VAL A 33 -12.82 16.99 6.58
N ASP A 34 -14.14 17.14 6.67
CA ASP A 34 -14.83 18.06 7.59
C ASP A 34 -15.34 17.36 8.86
N SER A 35 -15.25 16.03 8.91
CA SER A 35 -15.63 15.19 10.04
C SER A 35 -14.66 14.03 10.20
N LEU A 36 -14.30 13.68 11.44
CA LEU A 36 -13.41 12.56 11.73
C LEU A 36 -14.00 11.20 11.30
N GLU A 37 -15.33 11.11 11.23
CA GLU A 37 -16.06 9.92 10.77
C GLU A 37 -16.34 9.93 9.26
N ARG A 38 -15.95 10.99 8.55
CA ARG A 38 -16.10 11.04 7.09
C ARG A 38 -15.21 9.97 6.47
N GLU A 39 -15.84 9.09 5.71
CA GLU A 39 -15.15 8.07 4.93
C GLU A 39 -14.43 8.73 3.73
N VAL A 40 -13.20 8.30 3.52
CA VAL A 40 -12.38 8.64 2.37
C VAL A 40 -12.08 7.38 1.60
N GLU A 41 -12.48 7.39 0.34
CA GLU A 41 -12.17 6.35 -0.63
C GLU A 41 -10.77 6.58 -1.18
N VAL A 42 -9.92 5.56 -1.08
CA VAL A 42 -8.53 5.60 -1.52
C VAL A 42 -8.32 4.51 -2.56
N LYS A 43 -7.96 4.93 -3.77
CA LYS A 43 -7.67 4.04 -4.89
C LYS A 43 -6.16 3.83 -4.99
N LEU A 44 -5.75 2.57 -4.99
CA LEU A 44 -4.37 2.14 -5.21
C LEU A 44 -4.22 1.50 -6.57
N ASN A 45 -3.14 1.82 -7.27
CA ASN A 45 -2.67 1.06 -8.42
C ASN A 45 -1.67 0.02 -7.93
N ILE A 46 -1.82 -1.23 -8.39
CA ILE A 46 -0.98 -2.36 -8.01
C ILE A 46 -0.39 -2.99 -9.27
N THR A 47 0.89 -3.31 -9.21
CA THR A 47 1.62 -4.00 -10.28
C THR A 47 2.28 -5.23 -9.68
N ASP A 48 2.06 -6.39 -10.30
CA ASP A 48 2.72 -7.65 -9.99
C ASP A 48 2.60 -8.09 -8.52
N LEU A 49 1.36 -8.18 -8.00
CA LEU A 49 1.10 -8.65 -6.64
C LEU A 49 1.62 -10.09 -6.47
N PRO A 50 2.64 -10.33 -5.62
CA PRO A 50 3.36 -11.60 -5.64
C PRO A 50 2.65 -12.72 -4.87
N SER A 51 1.76 -12.36 -3.95
CA SER A 51 1.05 -13.28 -3.08
C SER A 51 -0.18 -12.62 -2.48
N GLU A 52 -1.02 -13.41 -1.85
CA GLU A 52 -1.99 -12.91 -0.87
C GLU A 52 -1.31 -11.91 0.07
N SER A 53 -1.95 -10.76 0.26
CA SER A 53 -1.41 -9.63 1.01
C SER A 53 -2.51 -8.88 1.75
N TYR A 54 -2.11 -8.15 2.79
CA TYR A 54 -3.02 -7.29 3.56
C TYR A 54 -2.65 -5.82 3.32
N PHE A 55 -3.65 -5.00 3.01
CA PHE A 55 -3.46 -3.59 2.72
C PHE A 55 -4.18 -2.72 3.75
N ARG A 56 -3.52 -1.62 4.12
CA ARG A 56 -4.14 -0.57 4.93
C ARG A 56 -3.76 0.80 4.41
N VAL A 57 -4.62 1.78 4.66
CA VAL A 57 -4.30 3.20 4.51
C VAL A 57 -4.45 3.86 5.88
N GLY A 58 -3.38 4.53 6.33
CA GLY A 58 -3.37 5.26 7.59
C GLY A 58 -3.19 6.75 7.37
N TRP A 59 -3.69 7.53 8.32
CA TRP A 59 -3.56 8.97 8.40
C TRP A 59 -2.29 9.33 9.17
N LYS A 60 -1.63 10.39 8.73
CA LYS A 60 -0.41 10.89 9.35
C LYS A 60 -0.40 12.41 9.33
N LYS A 61 -0.41 13.05 10.50
CA LYS A 61 -0.23 14.51 10.58
C LYS A 61 1.12 14.90 9.99
N GLU A 62 1.17 15.97 9.20
CA GLU A 62 2.45 16.49 8.71
C GLU A 62 3.42 16.73 9.88
N GLY A 63 4.67 16.28 9.73
CA GLY A 63 5.68 16.33 10.80
C GLY A 63 5.59 15.23 11.88
N SER A 64 4.53 14.42 11.94
CA SER A 64 4.46 13.26 12.84
C SER A 64 5.25 12.06 12.31
N SER A 65 5.45 11.02 13.12
CA SER A 65 5.94 9.70 12.70
C SER A 65 4.88 8.60 12.81
N THR A 66 3.75 8.89 13.47
CA THR A 66 2.73 7.91 13.83
C THR A 66 1.59 7.89 12.84
N TYR A 67 1.11 6.67 12.53
CA TYR A 67 -0.09 6.44 11.73
C TYR A 67 -1.29 6.21 12.65
N PHE A 68 -2.45 6.69 12.24
CA PHE A 68 -3.70 6.50 12.97
C PHE A 68 -4.89 6.35 11.99
N GLY A 69 -6.07 6.17 12.56
CA GLY A 69 -7.32 6.06 11.82
C GLY A 69 -7.83 4.64 11.74
N TYR A 70 -8.75 4.42 10.81
CA TYR A 70 -9.39 3.14 10.57
C TYR A 70 -9.36 2.82 9.09
N VAL A 71 -9.33 1.54 8.76
CA VAL A 71 -9.54 1.02 7.40
C VAL A 71 -10.68 0.02 7.45
N LYS A 72 -11.59 0.08 6.47
CA LYS A 72 -12.62 -0.94 6.30
C LYS A 72 -11.99 -2.17 5.66
N ASN A 73 -12.21 -3.35 6.23
CA ASN A 73 -11.70 -4.60 5.68
C ASN A 73 -12.66 -5.20 4.63
N GLN A 74 -12.32 -6.35 4.07
CA GLN A 74 -13.12 -7.06 3.06
C GLN A 74 -14.49 -7.55 3.58
N ASP A 75 -14.65 -7.64 4.90
CA ASP A 75 -15.87 -8.10 5.57
C ASP A 75 -16.73 -6.91 6.07
N ASP A 76 -16.49 -5.71 5.52
CA ASP A 76 -17.14 -4.45 5.88
C ASP A 76 -16.96 -4.00 7.34
N ASN A 77 -15.97 -4.55 8.05
CA ASN A 77 -15.65 -4.16 9.42
C ASN A 77 -14.57 -3.08 9.49
N TRP A 78 -14.72 -2.15 10.42
CA TRP A 78 -13.72 -1.11 10.66
C TRP A 78 -12.59 -1.63 11.56
N THR A 79 -11.38 -1.67 11.01
CA THR A 79 -10.18 -2.06 11.73
C THR A 79 -9.36 -0.83 12.08
N LYS A 80 -9.02 -0.66 13.36
CA LYS A 80 -8.16 0.43 13.83
C LYS A 80 -6.74 0.23 13.30
N ILE A 81 -6.13 1.31 12.82
CA ILE A 81 -4.75 1.32 12.36
C ILE A 81 -3.84 1.32 13.58
N GLU A 82 -3.13 0.21 13.77
CA GLU A 82 -2.11 0.08 14.81
C GLU A 82 -0.71 0.45 14.28
N THR A 83 0.31 0.40 15.14
CA THR A 83 1.70 0.54 14.68
C THR A 83 2.06 -0.63 13.74
N LEU A 84 3.11 -0.46 12.92
CA LEU A 84 3.49 -1.41 11.85
C LEU A 84 3.86 -2.83 12.35
N SER A 85 3.93 -3.04 13.67
CA SER A 85 4.26 -4.33 14.32
C SER A 85 3.03 -5.13 14.78
N ALA A 86 1.82 -4.65 14.48
CA ALA A 86 0.56 -5.26 14.89
C ALA A 86 0.08 -6.39 13.96
N ASP A 87 -0.89 -7.18 14.42
CA ASP A 87 -1.53 -8.22 13.61
C ASP A 87 -2.25 -7.58 12.40
N CYS A 88 -1.67 -7.81 11.21
CA CYS A 88 -2.16 -7.24 9.96
C CYS A 88 -3.34 -8.01 9.35
N LYS A 89 -3.71 -9.16 9.92
CA LYS A 89 -4.78 -10.03 9.37
C LYS A 89 -6.16 -9.39 9.35
N ASN A 90 -6.36 -8.36 10.17
CA ASN A 90 -7.62 -7.64 10.25
C ASN A 90 -7.72 -6.49 9.23
N TYR A 91 -6.64 -6.18 8.51
CA TYR A 91 -6.68 -5.20 7.41
C TYR A 91 -7.29 -5.80 6.15
N TYR A 92 -7.42 -4.99 5.10
CA TYR A 92 -8.09 -5.42 3.87
C TYR A 92 -7.28 -6.50 3.17
N LYS A 93 -7.85 -7.70 3.07
CA LYS A 93 -7.23 -8.85 2.45
C LYS A 93 -7.40 -8.84 0.93
N VAL A 94 -6.31 -9.05 0.20
CA VAL A 94 -6.32 -9.27 -1.26
C VAL A 94 -5.70 -10.63 -1.56
N SER A 95 -6.51 -11.59 -1.99
CA SER A 95 -6.07 -12.94 -2.37
C SER A 95 -5.85 -13.12 -3.87
N ASP A 96 -6.47 -12.29 -4.70
CA ASP A 96 -6.30 -12.33 -6.16
C ASP A 96 -5.03 -11.57 -6.58
N THR A 97 -3.99 -12.29 -7.02
CA THR A 97 -2.73 -11.72 -7.49
C THR A 97 -2.85 -11.00 -8.84
N GLY A 98 -3.97 -11.15 -9.55
CA GLY A 98 -4.30 -10.38 -10.74
C GLY A 98 -4.84 -8.97 -10.45
N THR A 99 -5.00 -8.60 -9.17
CA THR A 99 -5.52 -7.28 -8.78
C THR A 99 -4.56 -6.16 -9.22
N THR A 100 -5.04 -5.30 -10.11
CA THR A 100 -4.32 -4.10 -10.58
C THR A 100 -4.83 -2.80 -9.95
N THR A 101 -6.03 -2.84 -9.38
CA THR A 101 -6.66 -1.69 -8.70
C THR A 101 -7.30 -2.17 -7.41
N LEU A 102 -7.04 -1.45 -6.32
CA LEU A 102 -7.64 -1.71 -5.02
C LEU A 102 -8.26 -0.42 -4.47
N THR A 103 -9.53 -0.49 -4.10
CA THR A 103 -10.23 0.60 -3.42
C THR A 103 -10.37 0.28 -1.94
N LEU A 104 -9.92 1.20 -1.09
CA LEU A 104 -9.98 1.09 0.37
C LEU A 104 -10.79 2.26 0.94
N LEU A 105 -11.61 1.98 1.95
CA LEU A 105 -12.26 3.03 2.74
C LEU A 105 -11.48 3.28 4.02
N THR A 106 -11.18 4.54 4.31
CA THR A 106 -10.51 4.96 5.55
C THR A 106 -11.21 6.14 6.20
N LYS A 107 -11.06 6.30 7.50
CA LYS A 107 -11.51 7.47 8.27
C LYS A 107 -10.54 7.76 9.43
N MET A 108 -10.58 8.97 9.97
CA MET A 108 -9.73 9.35 11.10
C MET A 108 -10.21 8.73 12.42
N GLY A 109 -11.52 8.60 12.62
CA GLY A 109 -12.11 8.09 13.85
C GLY A 109 -12.27 9.16 14.93
N SER A 110 -13.41 9.16 15.62
CA SER A 110 -13.72 10.11 16.70
C SER A 110 -13.17 9.71 18.07
N ASP A 111 -12.54 8.54 18.18
CA ASP A 111 -11.97 8.02 19.43
C ASP A 111 -10.64 8.70 19.81
N SER A 112 -10.13 9.60 18.97
CA SER A 112 -8.96 10.43 19.24
C SER A 112 -9.22 11.92 18.98
N THR A 113 -8.63 12.77 19.83
CA THR A 113 -8.60 14.21 19.61
C THR A 113 -7.58 14.54 18.52
N HIS A 114 -8.06 14.99 17.36
CA HIS A 114 -7.22 15.43 16.25
C HIS A 114 -7.41 16.92 16.01
N GLU A 115 -6.30 17.61 15.74
CA GLU A 115 -6.30 19.04 15.44
C GLU A 115 -6.61 19.26 13.96
N ALA A 116 -7.21 20.41 13.63
CA ALA A 116 -7.32 20.83 12.25
C ALA A 116 -5.93 21.01 11.62
N GLY A 117 -5.76 20.60 10.36
CA GLY A 117 -4.51 20.77 9.64
C GLY A 117 -4.37 19.83 8.45
N ASN A 118 -3.14 19.77 7.92
CA ASN A 118 -2.80 18.89 6.81
C ASN A 118 -2.43 17.49 7.31
N TYR A 119 -2.98 16.50 6.62
CA TYR A 119 -2.72 15.10 6.88
C TYR A 119 -2.34 14.39 5.59
N LEU A 120 -1.37 13.49 5.70
CA LEU A 120 -0.93 12.62 4.63
C LEU A 120 -1.61 11.26 4.77
N LEU A 121 -2.05 10.70 3.64
CA LEU A 121 -2.46 9.31 3.54
C LEU A 121 -1.25 8.46 3.17
N LYS A 122 -1.08 7.33 3.85
CA LYS A 122 -0.04 6.35 3.51
C LYS A 122 -0.60 4.95 3.46
N ALA A 123 -0.44 4.32 2.30
CA ALA A 123 -0.76 2.92 2.10
C ALA A 123 0.42 2.02 2.50
N HIS A 124 0.14 0.85 3.09
CA HIS A 124 1.12 -0.18 3.40
C HIS A 124 0.58 -1.54 3.00
N ARG A 125 1.50 -2.42 2.57
CA ARG A 125 1.27 -3.84 2.33
C ARG A 125 1.98 -4.66 3.41
N PHE A 126 1.33 -5.72 3.87
CA PHE A 126 1.89 -6.76 4.74
C PHE A 126 1.77 -8.11 4.04
#